data_AF-A0A8B2NRG5-F1
#
_entry.id   AF-A0A8B2NRG5-F1
#
_cell.length_a   1.000
_cell.length_b   1.000
_cell.length_c   1.000
_cell.angle_alpha   90.00
_cell.angle_beta   90.00
_cell.angle_gamma   90.00
#
_symmetry.space_group_name_H-M   'P 1'
#
loop_
_entity.id
_entity.type
_entity.pdbx_description
1 polymer ?
#
loop_
_entity_poly.entity_id
_entity_poly.type
_entity_poly.pdbx_seq_one_letter_code
_entity_poly.pdbx_strand_id
1 'polypeptide(L)'
;MTDARVLVDDEGTPRQTASRSRTVLDLVTYRTTRKLFRMWVPFWLLVGGIAVWLARGPLELVLGAVYGIAVYSLVEYLMHRFLYHWEPENRFVRFITADVGRHHMRHHREPSDYKAAINAVQTPVVILCAVLALAVLVMPQPLKAAWLISVVSGSMNYVAQELVHFGTHHMRMTSGLLNVVKRHHMLHHYRNENANFGLFWTFWDRLLGTSYEQVARRETRRRADKS
;
A
#
# COMPACT_ATOMS: atom_id res chain seq x y z
N MET A 1 -5.62 40.95 -16.61
CA MET A 1 -4.33 40.54 -16.04
C MET A 1 -4.46 40.70 -14.53
N THR A 2 -4.74 39.62 -13.82
CA THR A 2 -4.95 39.67 -12.37
C THR A 2 -3.79 38.95 -11.71
N ASP A 3 -3.15 39.69 -10.82
CA ASP A 3 -1.83 39.49 -10.25
C ASP A 3 -1.78 38.27 -9.31
N ALA A 4 -0.89 37.31 -9.60
CA ALA A 4 -0.70 36.13 -8.77
C ALA A 4 0.25 36.47 -7.61
N ARG A 5 -0.31 36.85 -6.46
CA ARG A 5 0.46 37.02 -5.23
C ARG A 5 1.10 35.68 -4.84
N VAL A 6 2.42 35.61 -4.91
CA VAL A 6 3.22 34.52 -4.35
C VAL A 6 3.06 34.55 -2.83
N LEU A 7 2.45 33.50 -2.27
CA LEU A 7 2.35 33.34 -0.83
C LEU A 7 3.70 32.83 -0.31
N VAL A 8 4.40 33.69 0.42
CA VAL A 8 5.69 33.42 1.07
C VAL A 8 5.41 32.89 2.48
N ASP A 9 6.22 31.95 2.98
CA ASP A 9 6.15 31.52 4.39
C ASP A 9 6.83 32.52 5.35
N ASP A 10 6.71 32.29 6.66
CA ASP A 10 7.19 33.20 7.72
C ASP A 10 8.73 33.42 7.69
N GLU A 11 9.46 32.62 6.92
CA GLU A 11 10.91 32.71 6.75
C GLU A 11 11.32 33.37 5.41
N GLY A 12 10.37 33.87 4.62
CA GLY A 12 10.69 34.54 3.36
C GLY A 12 10.93 33.58 2.18
N THR A 13 10.64 32.29 2.35
CA THR A 13 10.80 31.28 1.29
C THR A 13 9.54 31.21 0.41
N PRO A 14 9.67 31.23 -0.93
CA PRO A 14 8.53 31.01 -1.80
C PRO A 14 7.93 29.63 -1.50
N ARG A 15 6.65 29.57 -1.07
CA ARG A 15 5.96 28.27 -1.02
C ARG A 15 6.02 27.68 -2.42
N GLN A 16 6.55 26.46 -2.54
CA GLN A 16 6.64 25.77 -3.84
C GLN A 16 5.29 25.85 -4.55
N THR A 17 5.29 26.59 -5.66
CA THR A 17 4.21 26.61 -6.64
C THR A 17 3.87 25.17 -7.01
N ALA A 18 2.57 24.83 -6.99
CA ALA A 18 1.98 23.49 -7.21
C ALA A 18 2.96 22.47 -7.81
N SER A 19 3.32 21.45 -7.02
CA SER A 19 4.32 20.46 -7.43
C SER A 19 3.93 19.85 -8.79
N ARG A 20 4.88 19.87 -9.73
CA ARG A 20 4.71 19.28 -11.06
C ARG A 20 4.24 17.83 -10.89
N SER A 21 3.12 17.47 -11.54
CA SER A 21 2.68 16.07 -11.62
C SER A 21 3.85 15.20 -12.11
N ARG A 22 4.17 14.18 -11.34
CA ARG A 22 5.22 13.21 -11.66
C ARG A 22 4.75 12.30 -12.79
N THR A 23 5.72 11.79 -13.53
CA THR A 23 5.56 10.80 -14.60
C THR A 23 5.97 9.41 -14.12
N VAL A 24 5.69 8.37 -14.91
CA VAL A 24 6.20 7.02 -14.66
C VAL A 24 7.74 7.01 -14.64
N LEU A 25 8.36 7.83 -15.50
CA LEU A 25 9.82 7.94 -15.55
C LEU A 25 10.39 8.49 -14.24
N ASP A 26 9.73 9.51 -13.67
CA ASP A 26 10.12 10.05 -12.36
C ASP A 26 10.03 8.99 -11.27
N LEU A 27 8.97 8.16 -11.29
CA LEU A 27 8.79 7.09 -10.31
C LEU A 27 9.91 6.03 -10.41
N VAL A 28 10.22 5.53 -11.61
CA VAL A 28 11.22 4.44 -11.77
C VAL A 28 12.66 4.91 -11.59
N THR A 29 12.97 6.18 -11.89
CA THR A 29 14.30 6.77 -11.67
C THR A 29 14.53 7.21 -10.23
N TYR A 30 13.45 7.32 -9.45
CA TYR A 30 13.53 7.72 -8.05
C TYR A 30 14.37 6.74 -7.22
N ARG A 31 15.18 7.29 -6.29
CA ARG A 31 16.13 6.52 -5.49
C ARG A 31 15.42 5.45 -4.65
N THR A 32 14.28 5.78 -4.04
CA THR A 32 13.52 4.85 -3.20
C THR A 32 12.96 3.70 -4.02
N THR A 33 12.39 3.98 -5.18
CA THR A 33 11.89 2.96 -6.12
C THR A 33 13.00 2.05 -6.62
N ARG A 34 14.17 2.60 -6.99
CA ARG A 34 15.34 1.80 -7.36
C ARG A 34 15.84 0.92 -6.22
N LYS A 35 15.88 1.45 -4.99
CA LYS A 35 16.23 0.67 -3.79
C LYS A 35 15.24 -0.47 -3.60
N LEU A 36 13.95 -0.20 -3.76
CA LEU A 36 12.89 -1.20 -3.69
C LEU A 36 13.16 -2.33 -4.68
N PHE A 37 13.32 -2.03 -5.98
CA PHE A 37 13.62 -3.09 -6.97
C PHE A 37 14.92 -3.83 -6.68
N ARG A 38 15.98 -3.14 -6.25
CA ARG A 38 17.25 -3.78 -5.88
C ARG A 38 17.10 -4.78 -4.72
N MET A 39 16.19 -4.54 -3.79
CA MET A 39 15.94 -5.45 -2.66
C MET A 39 15.03 -6.62 -3.07
N TRP A 40 13.95 -6.33 -3.80
CA TRP A 40 12.89 -7.31 -4.07
C TRP A 40 13.16 -8.21 -5.27
N VAL A 41 13.80 -7.72 -6.34
CA VAL A 41 14.03 -8.52 -7.55
C VAL A 41 14.88 -9.77 -7.30
N PRO A 42 16.02 -9.70 -6.58
CA PRO A 42 16.79 -10.91 -6.26
C PRO A 42 15.98 -11.94 -5.46
N PHE A 43 15.16 -11.46 -4.52
CA PHE A 43 14.27 -12.31 -3.73
C PHE A 43 13.25 -13.02 -4.62
N TRP A 44 12.57 -12.30 -5.51
CA TRP A 44 11.58 -12.89 -6.43
C TRP A 44 12.20 -13.87 -7.41
N LEU A 45 13.38 -13.57 -7.96
CA LEU A 45 14.07 -14.47 -8.88
C LEU A 45 14.50 -15.77 -8.18
N LEU A 46 15.06 -15.66 -6.96
CA LEU A 46 15.49 -16.82 -6.20
C LEU A 46 14.29 -17.67 -5.77
N VAL A 47 13.34 -17.09 -5.04
CA VAL A 47 12.21 -17.81 -4.46
C VAL A 47 11.24 -18.28 -5.54
N GLY A 48 10.97 -17.44 -6.54
CA GLY A 48 10.15 -17.80 -7.69
C GLY A 48 10.80 -18.89 -8.54
N GLY A 49 12.12 -18.83 -8.75
CA GLY A 49 12.87 -19.89 -9.43
C GLY A 49 12.76 -21.24 -8.73
N ILE A 50 12.91 -21.25 -7.40
CA ILE A 50 12.71 -22.47 -6.59
C ILE A 50 11.26 -22.95 -6.66
N ALA A 51 10.28 -22.04 -6.60
CA ALA A 51 8.87 -22.39 -6.71
C ALA A 51 8.56 -23.07 -8.05
N VAL A 52 9.08 -22.54 -9.16
CA VAL A 52 8.95 -23.12 -10.50
C VAL A 52 9.65 -24.47 -10.58
N TRP A 53 10.84 -24.61 -10.00
CA TRP A 53 11.57 -25.88 -9.98
C TRP A 53 10.85 -26.98 -9.19
N LEU A 54 10.18 -26.63 -8.09
CA LEU A 54 9.42 -27.57 -7.26
C LEU A 54 8.01 -27.86 -7.81
N ALA A 55 7.50 -27.03 -8.72
CA ALA A 55 6.12 -27.14 -9.19
C ALA A 55 5.92 -28.40 -10.03
N ARG A 56 4.84 -29.12 -9.75
CA ARG A 56 4.43 -30.29 -10.54
C ARG A 56 3.62 -29.92 -11.78
N GLY A 57 3.15 -28.68 -11.84
CA GLY A 57 2.41 -28.14 -12.97
C GLY A 57 2.00 -26.69 -12.77
N PRO A 58 1.52 -26.03 -13.84
CA PRO A 58 1.19 -24.60 -13.81
C PRO A 58 0.03 -24.28 -12.87
N LEU A 59 -0.88 -25.23 -12.63
CA LEU A 59 -2.02 -25.00 -11.76
C LEU A 59 -1.60 -24.70 -10.31
N GLU A 60 -0.57 -25.37 -9.78
CA GLU A 60 -0.04 -25.08 -8.44
C GLU A 60 0.50 -23.65 -8.34
N LEU A 61 1.18 -23.21 -9.40
CA LEU A 61 1.75 -21.87 -9.47
C LEU A 61 0.64 -20.82 -9.52
N VAL A 62 -0.38 -21.04 -10.35
CA VAL A 62 -1.52 -20.13 -10.49
C VAL A 62 -2.32 -20.05 -9.19
N LEU A 63 -2.67 -21.20 -8.59
CA LEU A 63 -3.44 -21.23 -7.35
C LEU A 63 -2.67 -20.60 -6.19
N GLY A 64 -1.38 -20.91 -6.07
CA GLY A 64 -0.51 -20.29 -5.07
C GLY A 64 -0.38 -18.78 -5.30
N ALA A 65 -0.27 -18.32 -6.54
CA ALA A 65 -0.17 -16.91 -6.86
C ALA A 65 -1.47 -16.14 -6.52
N VAL A 66 -2.62 -16.71 -6.88
CA VAL A 66 -3.94 -16.15 -6.55
C VAL A 66 -4.11 -16.10 -5.03
N TYR A 67 -3.74 -17.17 -4.33
CA TYR A 67 -3.77 -17.21 -2.86
C TYR A 67 -2.88 -16.13 -2.24
N GLY A 68 -1.64 -15.97 -2.72
CA GLY A 68 -0.71 -14.95 -2.23
C GLY A 68 -1.23 -13.53 -2.43
N ILE A 69 -1.77 -13.24 -3.61
CA ILE A 69 -2.42 -11.95 -3.92
C ILE A 69 -3.60 -11.70 -2.99
N ALA A 70 -4.49 -12.70 -2.83
CA ALA A 70 -5.69 -12.58 -2.01
C ALA A 70 -5.36 -12.36 -0.53
N VAL A 71 -4.45 -13.17 0.04
CA VAL A 71 -4.01 -13.04 1.44
C VAL A 71 -3.35 -11.69 1.67
N TYR A 72 -2.42 -11.28 0.79
CA TYR A 72 -1.80 -9.96 0.93
C TYR A 72 -2.84 -8.85 0.89
N SER A 73 -3.79 -8.89 -0.05
CA SER A 73 -4.81 -7.84 -0.15
C SER A 73 -5.68 -7.73 1.11
N LEU A 74 -5.96 -8.86 1.77
CA LEU A 74 -6.69 -8.86 3.03
C LEU A 74 -5.82 -8.31 4.17
N VAL A 75 -4.57 -8.76 4.27
CA VAL A 75 -3.60 -8.30 5.27
C VAL A 75 -3.40 -6.79 5.14
N GLU A 76 -3.27 -6.29 3.92
CA GLU A 76 -3.18 -4.86 3.64
C GLU A 76 -4.39 -4.09 4.17
N TYR A 77 -5.60 -4.52 3.83
CA TYR A 77 -6.82 -3.89 4.31
C TYR A 77 -6.88 -3.86 5.85
N LEU A 78 -6.56 -4.99 6.50
CA LEU A 78 -6.57 -5.10 7.97
C LEU A 78 -5.50 -4.24 8.62
N MET A 79 -4.28 -4.25 8.08
CA MET A 79 -3.18 -3.43 8.57
C MET A 79 -3.51 -1.95 8.39
N HIS A 80 -4.04 -1.55 7.23
CA HIS A 80 -4.41 -0.16 7.01
C HIS A 80 -5.46 0.28 8.04
N ARG A 81 -6.52 -0.50 8.18
CA ARG A 81 -7.61 -0.17 9.10
C ARG A 81 -7.21 -0.14 10.58
N PHE A 82 -6.44 -1.11 11.04
CA PHE A 82 -6.21 -1.32 12.48
C PHE A 82 -4.81 -0.95 12.97
N LEU A 83 -3.81 -1.00 12.09
CA LEU A 83 -2.41 -0.79 12.46
C LEU A 83 -1.85 0.54 11.95
N TYR A 84 -2.15 0.92 10.71
CA TYR A 84 -1.62 2.15 10.11
C TYR A 84 -2.31 3.41 10.64
N HIS A 85 -3.59 3.32 10.97
CA HIS A 85 -4.35 4.39 11.64
C HIS A 85 -4.16 4.41 13.17
N TRP A 86 -3.16 3.68 13.70
CA TRP A 86 -2.86 3.64 15.13
C TRP A 86 -1.46 4.18 15.43
N GLU A 87 -1.36 5.26 16.21
CA GLU A 87 -0.10 5.88 16.64
C GLU A 87 0.24 5.57 18.11
N PRO A 88 0.81 4.39 18.43
CA PRO A 88 1.07 3.99 19.81
C PRO A 88 2.18 4.83 20.45
N GLU A 89 1.93 5.47 21.60
CA GLU A 89 2.91 6.27 22.35
C GLU A 89 4.04 5.43 22.99
N ASN A 90 3.82 4.14 23.20
CA ASN A 90 4.83 3.26 23.79
C ASN A 90 5.98 2.97 22.81
N ARG A 91 7.22 3.23 23.23
CA ARG A 91 8.42 3.04 22.40
C ARG A 91 8.67 1.60 21.98
N PHE A 92 8.41 0.64 22.86
CA PHE A 92 8.56 -0.77 22.55
C PHE A 92 7.54 -1.22 21.52
N VAL A 93 6.26 -0.80 21.66
CA VAL A 93 5.21 -1.10 20.69
C VAL A 93 5.58 -0.54 19.31
N ARG A 94 6.09 0.70 19.23
CA ARG A 94 6.60 1.24 17.97
C ARG A 94 7.72 0.42 17.36
N PHE A 95 8.66 -0.04 18.18
CA PHE A 95 9.80 -0.81 17.70
C PHE A 95 9.33 -2.11 17.05
N ILE A 96 8.43 -2.85 17.72
CA ILE A 96 7.92 -4.14 17.19
C ILE A 96 6.99 -3.96 15.98
N THR A 97 6.28 -2.83 15.87
CA THR A 97 5.46 -2.51 14.68
C THR A 97 6.23 -1.76 13.61
N ALA A 98 7.54 -1.56 13.79
CA ALA A 98 8.40 -0.75 12.93
C ALA A 98 7.84 0.67 12.66
N ASP A 99 7.07 1.21 13.60
CA ASP A 99 6.47 2.55 13.60
C ASP A 99 5.63 2.87 12.34
N VAL A 100 5.06 1.83 11.71
CA VAL A 100 4.25 1.96 10.48
C VAL A 100 3.07 2.92 10.66
N GLY A 101 2.48 2.96 11.85
CA GLY A 101 1.36 3.86 12.16
C GLY A 101 1.73 5.33 12.05
N ARG A 102 2.85 5.76 12.64
CA ARG A 102 3.31 7.16 12.49
C ARG A 102 3.73 7.48 11.07
N HIS A 103 4.36 6.53 10.37
CA HIS A 103 4.71 6.76 8.97
C HIS A 103 3.47 7.04 8.13
N HIS A 104 2.42 6.23 8.32
CA HIS A 104 1.14 6.40 7.65
C HIS A 104 0.43 7.68 8.05
N MET A 105 0.34 7.98 9.34
CA MET A 105 -0.32 9.21 9.81
C MET A 105 0.45 10.48 9.41
N ARG A 106 1.78 10.43 9.29
CA ARG A 106 2.55 11.52 8.68
C ARG A 106 2.14 11.74 7.23
N HIS A 107 1.97 10.67 6.46
CA HIS A 107 1.46 10.75 5.09
C HIS A 107 0.02 11.31 5.03
N HIS A 108 -0.85 10.99 5.99
CA HIS A 108 -2.16 11.64 6.10
C HIS A 108 -2.08 13.16 6.34
N ARG A 109 -1.13 13.61 7.17
CA ARG A 109 -0.91 15.02 7.50
C ARG A 109 -0.26 15.78 6.34
N GLU A 110 0.66 15.14 5.63
CA GLU A 110 1.43 15.73 4.53
C GLU A 110 1.40 14.84 3.26
N PRO A 111 0.23 14.69 2.58
CA PRO A 111 0.10 13.77 1.44
C PRO A 111 0.96 14.16 0.22
N SER A 112 1.40 15.42 0.15
CA SER A 112 2.30 15.92 -0.89
C SER A 112 3.77 15.58 -0.65
N ASP A 113 4.15 15.11 0.54
CA ASP A 113 5.52 14.63 0.79
C ASP A 113 5.71 13.25 0.16
N TYR A 114 6.27 13.27 -1.05
CA TYR A 114 6.59 12.08 -1.82
C TYR A 114 7.59 11.13 -1.12
N LYS A 115 8.36 11.59 -0.12
CA LYS A 115 9.24 10.71 0.67
C LYS A 115 8.46 9.85 1.66
N ALA A 116 7.28 10.29 2.07
CA ALA A 116 6.37 9.55 2.93
C ALA A 116 5.45 8.59 2.14
N ALA A 117 5.29 8.82 0.83
CA ALA A 117 4.35 8.08 -0.02
C ALA A 117 4.70 6.60 -0.25
N ILE A 118 5.98 6.24 -0.19
CA ILE A 118 6.43 4.84 -0.17
C ILE A 118 6.86 4.52 1.26
N ASN A 119 6.33 3.44 1.80
CA ASN A 119 6.62 2.96 3.13
C ASN A 119 8.13 2.72 3.28
N ALA A 120 8.75 3.40 4.24
CA ALA A 120 10.18 3.29 4.52
C ALA A 120 10.56 1.92 5.11
N VAL A 121 9.55 1.14 5.54
CA VAL A 121 9.66 -0.11 6.30
C VAL A 121 9.92 -1.32 5.38
N GLN A 122 10.60 -1.11 4.25
CA GLN A 122 10.86 -2.17 3.25
C GLN A 122 11.73 -3.32 3.79
N THR A 123 12.77 -3.00 4.58
CA THR A 123 13.71 -4.00 5.12
C THR A 123 13.02 -5.07 5.97
N PRO A 124 12.24 -4.72 7.02
CA PRO A 124 11.55 -5.73 7.81
C PRO A 124 10.48 -6.49 7.02
N VAL A 125 9.85 -5.89 6.01
CA VAL A 125 8.88 -6.61 5.15
C VAL A 125 9.58 -7.66 4.29
N VAL A 126 10.75 -7.34 3.69
CA VAL A 126 11.57 -8.33 2.98
C VAL A 126 12.03 -9.46 3.91
N ILE A 127 12.45 -9.13 5.14
CA ILE A 127 12.85 -10.12 6.14
C ILE A 127 11.67 -11.04 6.49
N LEU A 128 10.47 -10.47 6.72
CA LEU A 128 9.27 -11.26 6.97
C LEU A 128 8.97 -12.20 5.80
N CYS A 129 9.01 -11.72 4.56
CA CYS A 129 8.81 -12.56 3.39
C CYS A 129 9.88 -13.65 3.26
N ALA A 130 11.14 -13.37 3.62
CA ALA A 130 12.19 -14.37 3.65
C ALA A 130 11.92 -15.46 4.70
N VAL A 131 11.50 -15.07 5.92
CA VAL A 131 11.11 -16.02 6.96
C VAL A 131 9.91 -16.86 6.54
N LEU A 132 8.89 -16.25 5.92
CA LEU A 132 7.76 -16.98 5.36
C LEU A 132 8.20 -17.94 4.26
N ALA A 133 9.11 -17.55 3.37
CA ALA A 133 9.66 -18.44 2.36
C ALA A 133 10.39 -19.64 3.00
N LEU A 134 11.15 -19.43 4.08
CA LEU A 134 11.83 -20.51 4.82
C LEU A 134 10.88 -21.53 5.46
N ALA A 135 9.62 -21.17 5.71
CA ALA A 135 8.62 -22.13 6.19
C ALA A 135 8.43 -23.32 5.23
N VAL A 136 8.83 -23.19 3.95
CA VAL A 136 8.85 -24.29 2.97
C VAL A 136 9.63 -25.51 3.44
N LEU A 137 10.63 -25.33 4.30
CA LEU A 137 11.50 -26.42 4.79
C LEU A 137 10.74 -27.45 5.63
N VAL A 138 9.65 -27.04 6.28
CA VAL A 138 8.81 -27.91 7.11
C VAL A 138 7.48 -28.27 6.45
N MET A 139 7.23 -27.81 5.21
CA MET A 139 5.99 -28.06 4.48
C MET A 139 6.01 -29.43 3.76
N PRO A 140 4.85 -30.11 3.64
CA PRO A 140 4.70 -31.27 2.78
C PRO A 140 5.08 -30.94 1.33
N GLN A 141 5.74 -31.87 0.63
CA GLN A 141 6.23 -31.66 -0.74
C GLN A 141 5.16 -31.09 -1.70
N PRO A 142 3.90 -31.57 -1.73
CA PRO A 142 2.89 -31.05 -2.66
C PRO A 142 2.51 -29.58 -2.45
N LEU A 143 2.81 -29.00 -1.29
CA LEU A 143 2.44 -27.61 -0.96
C LEU A 143 3.58 -26.62 -1.17
N LYS A 144 4.82 -27.09 -1.33
CA LYS A 144 6.01 -26.22 -1.34
C LYS A 144 6.00 -25.20 -2.46
N ALA A 145 5.72 -25.63 -3.69
CA ALA A 145 5.69 -24.74 -4.84
C ALA A 145 4.61 -23.65 -4.69
N ALA A 146 3.38 -24.07 -4.34
CA ALA A 146 2.25 -23.17 -4.11
C ALA A 146 2.51 -22.18 -2.95
N TRP A 147 3.17 -22.63 -1.88
CA TRP A 147 3.57 -21.76 -0.78
C TRP A 147 4.58 -20.70 -1.22
N LEU A 148 5.68 -21.10 -1.86
CA LEU A 148 6.73 -20.17 -2.27
C LEU A 148 6.21 -19.13 -3.28
N ILE A 149 5.43 -19.55 -4.27
CA ILE A 149 4.85 -18.61 -5.24
C ILE A 149 3.80 -17.70 -4.59
N SER A 150 3.12 -18.13 -3.52
CA SER A 150 2.22 -17.26 -2.75
C SER A 150 2.98 -16.14 -2.05
N VAL A 151 4.16 -16.42 -1.49
CA VAL A 151 5.03 -15.40 -0.88
C VAL A 151 5.54 -14.43 -1.94
N VAL A 152 5.94 -14.93 -3.12
CA VAL A 152 6.40 -14.10 -4.24
C VAL A 152 5.28 -13.20 -4.75
N SER A 153 4.13 -13.77 -5.11
CA SER A 153 2.99 -13.01 -5.63
C SER A 153 2.41 -12.01 -4.62
N GLY A 154 2.32 -12.38 -3.33
CA GLY A 154 1.91 -11.48 -2.26
C GLY A 154 2.87 -10.30 -2.09
N SER A 155 4.18 -10.55 -2.11
CA SER A 155 5.18 -9.47 -2.05
C SER A 155 5.25 -8.61 -3.32
N MET A 156 4.97 -9.19 -4.49
CA MET A 156 4.80 -8.40 -5.72
C MET A 156 3.56 -7.50 -5.62
N ASN A 157 2.46 -8.01 -5.06
CA ASN A 157 1.25 -7.23 -4.81
C ASN A 157 1.53 -6.06 -3.84
N TYR A 158 2.32 -6.32 -2.77
CA TYR A 158 2.83 -5.28 -1.88
C TYR A 158 3.56 -4.17 -2.61
N VAL A 159 4.57 -4.52 -3.39
CA VAL A 159 5.34 -3.54 -4.15
C VAL A 159 4.46 -2.78 -5.15
N ALA A 160 3.62 -3.49 -5.90
CA ALA A 160 2.71 -2.86 -6.86
C ALA A 160 1.79 -1.85 -6.17
N GLN A 161 1.29 -2.20 -4.99
CA GLN A 161 0.42 -1.33 -4.22
C GLN A 161 1.12 -0.06 -3.74
N GLU A 162 2.37 -0.15 -3.28
CA GLU A 162 3.19 1.01 -2.90
C GLU A 162 3.39 1.98 -4.09
N LEU A 163 3.63 1.43 -5.29
CA LEU A 163 3.78 2.23 -6.52
C LEU A 163 2.45 2.89 -6.93
N VAL A 164 1.34 2.16 -6.81
CA VAL A 164 0.00 2.70 -7.06
C VAL A 164 -0.32 3.81 -6.04
N HIS A 165 -0.01 3.59 -4.76
CA HIS A 165 -0.21 4.58 -3.69
C HIS A 165 0.51 5.87 -4.01
N PHE A 166 1.79 5.78 -4.34
CA PHE A 166 2.57 6.92 -4.82
C PHE A 166 1.87 7.62 -5.97
N GLY A 167 1.44 6.86 -6.98
CA GLY A 167 0.80 7.41 -8.16
C GLY A 167 -0.54 8.10 -7.89
N THR A 168 -1.33 7.64 -6.91
CA THR A 168 -2.61 8.30 -6.56
C THR A 168 -2.41 9.73 -6.09
N HIS A 169 -1.32 10.03 -5.38
CA HIS A 169 -0.98 11.37 -4.89
C HIS A 169 -0.18 12.19 -5.90
N HIS A 170 0.78 11.56 -6.60
CA HIS A 170 1.81 12.30 -7.33
C HIS A 170 1.66 12.26 -8.85
N MET A 171 0.75 11.43 -9.39
CA MET A 171 0.60 11.24 -10.83
C MET A 171 -0.82 11.56 -11.31
N ARG A 172 -0.92 11.87 -12.61
CA ARG A 172 -2.21 12.01 -13.31
C ARG A 172 -2.76 10.63 -13.66
N MET A 173 -3.62 10.09 -12.78
CA MET A 173 -4.38 8.85 -13.02
C MET A 173 -5.81 9.20 -13.44
N THR A 174 -6.01 9.53 -14.72
CA THR A 174 -7.30 10.08 -15.21
C THR A 174 -8.20 9.07 -15.90
N SER A 175 -7.73 7.85 -16.19
CA SER A 175 -8.49 6.86 -16.95
C SER A 175 -8.60 5.49 -16.25
N GLY A 176 -9.69 4.79 -16.57
CA GLY A 176 -9.92 3.39 -16.21
C GLY A 176 -9.85 3.09 -14.71
N LEU A 177 -9.31 1.91 -14.39
CA LEU A 177 -9.19 1.41 -13.03
C LEU A 177 -8.34 2.32 -12.12
N LEU A 178 -7.28 2.93 -12.65
CA LEU A 178 -6.40 3.79 -11.86
C LEU A 178 -7.10 5.07 -11.38
N ASN A 179 -8.02 5.63 -12.17
CA ASN A 179 -8.84 6.76 -11.72
C ASN A 179 -9.81 6.34 -10.60
N VAL A 180 -10.39 5.13 -10.69
CA VAL A 180 -11.25 4.59 -9.63
C VAL A 180 -10.48 4.43 -8.32
N VAL A 181 -9.29 3.81 -8.38
CA VAL A 181 -8.39 3.64 -7.23
C VAL A 181 -7.97 4.99 -6.66
N LYS A 182 -7.57 5.94 -7.52
CA LYS A 182 -7.23 7.30 -7.08
C LYS A 182 -8.39 7.97 -6.37
N ARG A 183 -9.59 7.99 -6.97
CA ARG A 183 -10.78 8.58 -6.34
C ARG A 183 -11.10 7.93 -5.01
N HIS A 184 -11.08 6.59 -4.94
CA HIS A 184 -11.33 5.83 -3.71
C HIS A 184 -10.40 6.27 -2.58
N HIS A 185 -9.10 6.38 -2.89
CA HIS A 185 -8.08 6.78 -1.93
C HIS A 185 -8.10 8.29 -1.59
N MET A 186 -8.47 9.17 -2.54
CA MET A 186 -8.66 10.60 -2.22
C MET A 186 -9.85 10.82 -1.29
N LEU A 187 -10.92 10.02 -1.38
CA LEU A 187 -12.02 10.07 -0.42
C LEU A 187 -11.56 9.68 0.99
N HIS A 188 -10.66 8.70 1.10
CA HIS A 188 -10.04 8.34 2.38
C HIS A 188 -9.28 9.52 2.99
N HIS A 189 -8.35 10.13 2.24
CA HIS A 189 -7.52 11.23 2.75
C HIS A 189 -8.30 12.52 3.03
N TYR A 190 -9.24 12.88 2.16
CA TYR A 190 -9.81 14.24 2.18
C TYR A 190 -11.28 14.30 2.61
N ARG A 191 -11.96 13.15 2.78
CA ARG A 191 -13.37 13.13 3.20
C ARG A 191 -13.59 12.38 4.50
N ASN A 192 -13.08 11.16 4.63
CA ASN A 192 -13.23 10.37 5.86
C ASN A 192 -12.12 9.32 5.97
N GLU A 193 -11.18 9.54 6.89
CA GLU A 193 -10.06 8.62 7.17
C GLU A 193 -10.51 7.29 7.81
N ASN A 194 -11.77 7.20 8.28
CA ASN A 194 -12.36 5.97 8.81
C ASN A 194 -13.14 5.15 7.76
N ALA A 195 -12.97 5.47 6.47
CA ALA A 195 -13.57 4.76 5.35
C ALA A 195 -12.55 4.53 4.24
N ASN A 196 -12.81 3.60 3.32
CA ASN A 196 -11.96 3.32 2.15
C ASN A 196 -10.51 2.91 2.51
N PHE A 197 -10.35 1.85 3.31
CA PHE A 197 -9.04 1.35 3.73
C PHE A 197 -8.32 0.56 2.63
N GLY A 198 -9.02 -0.16 1.76
CA GLY A 198 -8.34 -0.88 0.67
C GLY A 198 -7.83 0.10 -0.38
N LEU A 199 -6.53 0.11 -0.69
CA LEU A 199 -6.01 0.99 -1.74
C LEU A 199 -6.38 0.50 -3.14
N PHE A 200 -5.75 -0.59 -3.60
CA PHE A 200 -6.00 -1.15 -4.93
C PHE A 200 -7.20 -2.12 -4.89
N TRP A 201 -7.25 -2.95 -3.85
CA TRP A 201 -8.28 -3.96 -3.62
C TRP A 201 -9.50 -3.39 -2.89
N THR A 202 -10.15 -2.40 -3.51
CA THR A 202 -11.31 -1.66 -2.95
C THR A 202 -12.53 -2.53 -2.59
N PHE A 203 -12.55 -3.79 -3.03
CA PHE A 203 -13.64 -4.71 -2.76
C PHE A 203 -13.76 -5.06 -1.27
N TRP A 204 -12.65 -5.08 -0.52
CA TRP A 204 -12.65 -5.35 0.92
C TRP A 204 -13.50 -4.34 1.69
N ASP A 205 -13.46 -3.06 1.27
CA ASP A 205 -14.28 -2.02 1.86
C ASP A 205 -15.78 -2.26 1.66
N ARG A 206 -16.16 -2.68 0.45
CA ARG A 206 -17.56 -2.97 0.15
C ARG A 206 -18.06 -4.20 0.91
N LEU A 207 -17.22 -5.25 0.95
CA LEU A 207 -17.51 -6.50 1.64
C LEU A 207 -17.66 -6.30 3.15
N LEU A 208 -16.77 -5.50 3.75
CA LEU A 208 -16.71 -5.29 5.20
C LEU A 208 -17.43 -4.02 5.68
N GLY A 209 -18.12 -3.33 4.77
CA GLY A 209 -19.00 -2.23 5.12
C GLY A 209 -18.29 -0.91 5.44
N THR A 210 -17.07 -0.71 4.97
CA THR A 210 -16.22 0.48 5.21
C THR A 210 -16.04 1.34 3.97
N SER A 211 -16.74 1.07 2.86
CA SER A 211 -16.73 2.02 1.75
C SER A 211 -17.33 3.36 2.16
N TYR A 212 -16.80 4.46 1.62
CA TYR A 212 -17.22 5.82 1.94
C TYR A 212 -18.74 5.99 1.81
N GLU A 213 -19.34 5.43 0.76
CA GLU A 213 -20.79 5.49 0.55
C GLU A 213 -21.57 4.75 1.64
N GLN A 214 -21.08 3.60 2.10
CA GLN A 214 -21.71 2.83 3.18
C GLN A 214 -21.58 3.55 4.53
N VAL A 215 -20.40 4.09 4.82
CA VAL A 215 -20.14 4.85 6.06
C VAL A 215 -21.00 6.11 6.12
N ALA A 216 -21.03 6.91 5.04
CA ALA A 216 -21.84 8.11 4.96
C ALA A 216 -23.34 7.82 5.17
N ARG A 217 -23.88 6.77 4.55
CA ARG A 217 -25.29 6.36 4.74
C ARG A 217 -25.59 5.99 6.20
N ARG A 218 -24.68 5.28 6.87
CA ARG A 218 -24.83 4.91 8.28
C ARG A 218 -24.84 6.13 9.19
N GLU A 219 -23.97 7.10 8.93
CA GLU A 219 -23.92 8.35 9.68
C GLU A 219 -25.20 9.19 9.51
N THR A 220 -25.70 9.31 8.27
CA THR A 220 -26.96 10.02 8.00
C THR A 220 -28.13 9.38 8.75
N ARG A 221 -28.27 8.05 8.69
CA ARG A 221 -29.33 7.32 9.39
C ARG A 221 -29.26 7.54 10.90
N ARG A 222 -28.06 7.44 11.49
CA ARG A 222 -27.84 7.64 12.93
C ARG A 222 -28.21 9.06 13.39
N ARG A 223 -28.10 10.08 12.52
CA ARG A 223 -28.52 11.45 12.83
C ARG A 223 -30.05 11.60 12.81
N ALA A 224 -30.72 10.95 11.86
CA ALA A 224 -32.18 10.95 11.78
C ALA A 224 -32.83 10.23 12.97
N ASP A 225 -32.24 9.13 13.45
CA ASP A 225 -32.78 8.39 14.61
C ASP A 225 -32.62 9.17 15.95
N LYS A 226 -31.87 10.28 15.95
CA LYS A 226 -31.61 11.11 17.14
C LYS A 226 -32.39 12.44 17.15
N SER A 227 -33.07 12.77 16.05
CA SER A 227 -33.90 13.99 15.89
C SER A 227 -35.36 13.66 16.10
#